data_AF-A0A4Z2CLY6-F1
#
_entry.id   AF-A0A4Z2CLY6-F1
#
_cell.length_a   1.000
_cell.length_b   1.000
_cell.length_c   1.000
_cell.angle_alpha   90.00
_cell.angle_beta   90.00
_cell.angle_gamma   90.00
#
_symmetry.space_group_name_H-M   'P 1'
#
loop_
_entity.id
_entity.type
_entity.pdbx_description
1 polymer ?
#
loop_
_entity_poly.entity_id
_entity_poly.type
_entity_poly.pdbx_seq_one_letter_code
_entity_poly.pdbx_strand_id
1 'polypeptide(L)'
;MLDYLKLICGDVHVVKGDFDEGLDFPLTKVLSVGNFKIGLIHGHQVVPWGDQKSLAMLQRELNVDILISGHTHKFEAYEYAGHFYINPGSATGAYSPFEKNPQPSFVLLDIQETVIQLYIYTLVNDEHKVSRIEYQKNKHT
;
A
#
# COMPACT_ATOMS: atom_id res chain seq x y z
N MET A 1 -9.09 6.08 15.66
CA MET A 1 -7.97 5.83 14.72
C MET A 1 -7.86 6.93 13.67
N LEU A 2 -8.93 7.28 12.94
CA LEU A 2 -8.87 8.35 11.95
C LEU A 2 -8.40 9.70 12.54
N ASP A 3 -8.88 10.06 13.73
CA ASP A 3 -8.44 11.29 14.39
C ASP A 3 -6.96 11.26 14.78
N TYR A 4 -6.42 10.08 15.12
CA TYR A 4 -5.00 9.91 15.38
C TYR A 4 -4.16 10.16 14.11
N LEU A 5 -4.59 9.66 12.95
CA LEU A 5 -3.90 9.93 11.68
C LEU A 5 -3.95 11.43 11.31
N LYS A 6 -5.06 12.11 11.62
CA LYS A 6 -5.20 13.56 11.39
C LYS A 6 -4.28 14.42 12.25
N LEU A 7 -3.75 13.89 13.36
CA LEU A 7 -2.72 14.57 14.16
C LEU A 7 -1.34 14.55 13.46
N ILE A 8 -1.10 13.58 12.58
CA ILE A 8 0.17 13.42 11.85
C ILE A 8 0.15 14.22 10.54
N CYS A 9 -0.95 14.14 9.79
CA CYS A 9 -1.12 14.84 8.51
C CYS A 9 -2.57 15.32 8.37
N GLY A 10 -2.77 16.54 7.88
CA GLY A 10 -4.11 17.07 7.60
C GLY A 10 -4.81 16.40 6.42
N ASP A 11 -4.03 15.90 5.45
CA ASP A 11 -4.53 15.23 4.26
C ASP A 11 -4.49 13.71 4.44
N VAL A 12 -5.63 13.12 4.82
CA VAL A 12 -5.76 11.70 5.14
C VAL A 12 -6.71 11.02 4.15
N HIS A 13 -6.20 9.97 3.51
CA HIS A 13 -6.93 9.16 2.54
C HIS A 13 -7.18 7.77 3.12
N VAL A 14 -8.44 7.35 3.19
CA VAL A 14 -8.85 6.03 3.70
C VAL A 14 -9.73 5.34 2.66
N VAL A 15 -9.56 4.03 2.54
CA VAL A 15 -10.43 3.13 1.77
C VAL A 15 -11.02 2.09 2.72
N LYS A 16 -12.19 1.57 2.37
CA LYS A 16 -12.96 0.68 3.23
C LYS A 16 -12.34 -0.71 3.35
N GLY A 17 -11.98 -1.10 4.57
CA GLY A 17 -11.66 -2.46 4.96
C GLY A 17 -12.91 -3.34 5.11
N ASP A 18 -12.70 -4.65 5.17
CA ASP A 18 -13.74 -5.65 5.44
C ASP A 18 -14.32 -5.54 6.86
N PHE A 19 -13.54 -5.06 7.82
CA PHE A 19 -13.96 -4.83 9.21
C PHE A 19 -14.40 -3.39 9.53
N ASP A 20 -14.42 -2.48 8.54
CA ASP A 20 -14.87 -1.08 8.73
C ASP A 20 -16.41 -0.93 8.63
N GLU A 21 -17.14 -1.71 9.43
CA GLU A 21 -18.61 -1.68 9.45
C GLU A 21 -19.16 -0.34 9.95
N GLY A 22 -20.25 0.13 9.33
CA GLY A 22 -20.89 1.40 9.70
C GLY A 22 -20.13 2.66 9.28
N LEU A 23 -18.97 2.53 8.64
CA LEU A 23 -18.19 3.64 8.09
C LEU A 23 -18.40 3.79 6.58
N ASP A 24 -18.61 5.03 6.15
CA ASP A 24 -18.82 5.40 4.75
C ASP A 24 -17.50 5.82 4.10
N PHE A 25 -16.61 4.84 3.93
CA PHE A 25 -15.36 5.01 3.19
C PHE A 25 -15.50 4.43 1.77
N PRO A 26 -14.82 5.03 0.77
CA PRO A 26 -14.84 4.50 -0.58
C PRO A 26 -14.08 3.16 -0.65
N LEU A 27 -14.51 2.25 -1.53
CA LEU A 27 -13.83 0.96 -1.72
C LEU A 27 -12.45 1.11 -2.36
N THR A 28 -12.34 2.06 -3.29
CA THR A 28 -11.10 2.41 -3.97
C THR A 28 -10.93 3.93 -4.00
N LYS A 29 -9.69 4.40 -4.08
CA LYS A 29 -9.39 5.83 -4.24
C LYS A 29 -8.19 5.99 -5.15
N VAL A 30 -8.27 6.90 -6.11
CA VAL A 30 -7.12 7.31 -6.92
C VAL A 30 -6.72 8.71 -6.51
N LEU A 31 -5.43 8.92 -6.27
CA LEU A 31 -4.85 10.24 -6.03
C LEU A 31 -3.63 10.46 -6.92
N SER A 32 -3.26 11.72 -7.11
CA SER A 32 -2.06 12.11 -7.85
C SER A 32 -1.08 12.80 -6.91
N VAL A 33 0.15 12.31 -6.88
CA VAL A 33 1.25 12.87 -6.09
C VAL A 33 2.47 13.01 -7.01
N GLY A 34 2.89 14.24 -7.26
CA GLY A 34 3.90 14.52 -8.30
C GLY A 34 3.46 13.99 -9.67
N ASN A 35 4.32 13.20 -10.32
CA ASN A 35 4.03 12.59 -11.63
C ASN A 35 3.43 11.17 -11.53
N PHE A 36 2.97 10.77 -10.34
CA PHE A 36 2.44 9.44 -10.09
C PHE A 36 0.94 9.48 -9.82
N LYS A 37 0.20 8.59 -10.47
CA LYS A 37 -1.15 8.19 -10.07
C LYS A 37 -1.05 6.99 -9.13
N ILE A 38 -1.63 7.12 -7.95
CA ILE A 38 -1.61 6.11 -6.90
C ILE A 38 -3.04 5.62 -6.68
N GLY A 39 -3.26 4.32 -6.86
CA GLY A 39 -4.50 3.64 -6.51
C GLY A 39 -4.41 3.05 -5.11
N LEU A 40 -5.46 3.24 -4.32
CA LEU A 40 -5.63 2.67 -2.99
C LEU A 40 -6.81 1.70 -3.01
N ILE A 41 -6.62 0.52 -2.42
CA ILE A 41 -7.67 -0.47 -2.14
C ILE A 41 -7.31 -1.26 -0.88
N HIS A 42 -8.29 -1.76 -0.13
CA HIS A 42 -7.98 -2.66 1.00
C HIS A 42 -7.37 -3.99 0.53
N GLY A 43 -7.92 -4.59 -0.53
CA GLY A 43 -7.40 -5.84 -1.12
C GLY A 43 -8.25 -7.07 -0.83
N HIS A 44 -9.17 -7.00 0.15
CA HIS A 44 -10.13 -8.08 0.43
C HIS A 44 -11.07 -8.36 -0.75
N GLN A 45 -11.24 -7.37 -1.64
CA GLN A 45 -12.03 -7.46 -2.86
C GLN A 45 -11.32 -8.17 -4.02
N VAL A 46 -10.00 -8.37 -3.94
CA VAL A 46 -9.20 -8.93 -5.04
C VAL A 46 -9.15 -10.45 -4.89
N VAL A 47 -9.75 -11.19 -5.84
CA VAL A 47 -9.82 -12.65 -5.78
C VAL A 47 -9.10 -13.26 -6.98
N PRO A 48 -8.09 -14.14 -6.78
CA PRO A 48 -7.57 -14.62 -5.49
C PRO A 48 -6.81 -13.53 -4.71
N TRP A 49 -6.87 -13.60 -3.38
CA TRP A 49 -6.23 -12.60 -2.50
C TRP A 49 -4.72 -12.56 -2.69
N GLY A 50 -4.18 -11.35 -2.94
CA GLY A 50 -2.75 -11.14 -3.19
C GLY A 50 -2.24 -11.66 -4.54
N ASP A 51 -3.11 -12.16 -5.42
CA ASP A 51 -2.70 -12.63 -6.73
C ASP A 51 -2.21 -11.47 -7.62
N GLN A 52 -0.98 -11.59 -8.10
CA GLN A 52 -0.29 -10.56 -8.89
C GLN A 52 -1.05 -10.20 -10.17
N LYS A 53 -1.67 -11.18 -10.85
CA LYS A 53 -2.42 -10.93 -12.09
C LYS A 53 -3.72 -10.20 -11.80
N SER A 54 -4.41 -10.57 -10.73
CA SER A 54 -5.65 -9.94 -10.29
C SER A 54 -5.41 -8.49 -9.86
N LEU A 55 -4.34 -8.23 -9.11
CA LEU A 55 -3.89 -6.86 -8.80
C LEU A 55 -3.52 -6.08 -10.07
N ALA A 56 -2.87 -6.70 -11.05
CA ALA A 56 -2.54 -6.05 -12.32
C ALA A 56 -3.76 -5.77 -13.20
N MET A 57 -4.86 -6.53 -13.07
CA MET A 57 -6.12 -6.19 -13.72
C MET A 57 -6.73 -4.93 -13.10
N LEU A 58 -6.76 -4.88 -11.76
CA LEU A 58 -7.28 -3.71 -11.04
C LEU A 58 -6.43 -2.45 -11.29
N GLN A 59 -5.10 -2.59 -11.32
CA GLN A 59 -4.20 -1.48 -11.65
C GLN A 59 -4.55 -0.86 -13.01
N ARG A 60 -4.81 -1.71 -14.03
CA ARG A 60 -5.20 -1.24 -15.38
C ARG A 60 -6.58 -0.60 -15.39
N GLU A 61 -7.53 -1.17 -14.65
CA GLU A 61 -8.88 -0.61 -14.50
C GLU A 61 -8.84 0.80 -13.88
N LEU A 62 -8.04 0.98 -12.83
CA LEU A 62 -7.86 2.28 -12.18
C LEU A 62 -6.92 3.23 -12.94
N ASN A 63 -6.16 2.72 -13.91
CA ASN A 63 -5.17 3.45 -14.70
C ASN A 63 -4.17 4.22 -13.82
N VAL A 64 -3.50 3.50 -12.92
CA VAL A 64 -2.55 4.04 -11.93
C VAL A 64 -1.14 3.54 -12.14
N ASP A 65 -0.13 4.37 -11.82
CA ASP A 65 1.28 3.98 -11.90
C ASP A 65 1.68 3.07 -10.72
N ILE A 66 1.05 3.32 -9.57
CA ILE A 66 1.28 2.61 -8.31
C ILE A 66 -0.04 2.08 -7.79
N LEU A 67 -0.10 0.80 -7.42
CA LEU A 67 -1.24 0.22 -6.70
C LEU A 67 -0.82 -0.14 -5.28
N ILE A 68 -1.47 0.48 -4.30
CA ILE A 68 -1.32 0.15 -2.88
C ILE A 68 -2.50 -0.71 -2.46
N SER A 69 -2.20 -1.89 -1.95
CA SER A 69 -3.18 -2.87 -1.43
C SER A 69 -2.76 -3.36 -0.04
N GLY A 70 -3.68 -3.93 0.73
CA GLY A 70 -3.42 -4.48 2.06
C GLY A 70 -3.95 -5.91 2.18
N HIS A 71 -4.76 -6.16 3.20
CA HIS A 71 -5.46 -7.43 3.50
C HIS A 71 -4.57 -8.62 3.90
N THR A 72 -3.44 -8.86 3.23
CA THR A 72 -2.58 -10.02 3.54
C THR A 72 -1.80 -9.85 4.85
N HIS A 73 -1.64 -8.61 5.35
CA HIS A 73 -0.81 -8.22 6.49
C HIS A 73 0.69 -8.52 6.32
N LYS A 74 1.13 -8.77 5.08
CA LYS A 74 2.52 -9.03 4.74
C LYS A 74 3.04 -7.90 3.87
N PHE A 75 4.15 -7.29 4.29
CA PHE A 75 4.83 -6.28 3.48
C PHE A 75 5.29 -6.88 2.15
N GLU A 76 4.94 -6.23 1.05
CA GLU A 76 5.42 -6.55 -0.30
C GLU A 76 5.64 -5.26 -1.08
N ALA A 77 6.74 -5.18 -1.83
CA ALA A 77 6.96 -4.11 -2.79
C ALA A 77 7.69 -4.67 -4.00
N TYR A 78 7.07 -4.57 -5.17
CA TYR A 78 7.62 -5.15 -6.40
C TYR A 78 7.14 -4.42 -7.65
N GLU A 79 7.93 -4.53 -8.70
CA GLU A 79 7.53 -4.10 -10.04
C GLU A 79 6.92 -5.28 -10.80
N TYR A 80 5.81 -5.02 -11.50
CA TYR A 80 5.21 -5.98 -12.41
C TYR A 80 4.63 -5.27 -13.64
N ALA A 81 5.03 -5.73 -14.82
CA ALA A 81 4.60 -5.16 -16.10
C ALA A 81 4.76 -3.63 -16.17
N GLY A 82 5.87 -3.09 -15.66
CA GLY A 82 6.19 -1.65 -15.68
C GLY A 82 5.52 -0.80 -14.59
N HIS A 83 4.71 -1.40 -13.72
CA HIS A 83 3.96 -0.71 -12.67
C HIS A 83 4.41 -1.16 -11.28
N PHE A 84 4.25 -0.30 -10.28
CA PHE A 84 4.72 -0.57 -8.93
C PHE A 84 3.58 -0.98 -8.00
N TYR A 85 3.80 -2.05 -7.24
CA TYR A 85 2.80 -2.61 -6.33
C TYR A 85 3.37 -2.57 -4.92
N ILE A 86 2.58 -2.04 -3.99
CA ILE A 86 2.97 -1.90 -2.59
C ILE A 86 1.89 -2.51 -1.71
N ASN A 87 2.31 -3.32 -0.76
CA ASN A 87 1.55 -3.68 0.42
C ASN A 87 2.35 -3.26 1.65
N PRO A 88 1.86 -2.30 2.46
CA PRO A 88 2.61 -1.81 3.60
C PRO A 88 2.65 -2.81 4.76
N GLY A 89 1.87 -3.89 4.70
CA GLY A 89 1.65 -4.81 5.81
C GLY A 89 0.65 -4.26 6.83
N SER A 90 0.74 -4.74 8.07
CA SER A 90 -0.11 -4.28 9.18
C SER A 90 0.72 -3.44 10.15
N ALA A 91 0.36 -2.17 10.34
CA ALA A 91 1.06 -1.26 11.26
C ALA A 91 1.10 -1.76 12.72
N THR A 92 0.14 -2.59 13.11
CA THR A 92 0.02 -3.17 14.47
C THR A 92 0.48 -4.63 14.56
N GLY A 93 0.91 -5.25 13.45
CA GLY A 93 1.18 -6.69 13.42
C GLY A 93 -0.06 -7.54 13.72
N ALA A 94 -1.25 -7.09 13.34
CA ALA A 94 -2.49 -7.82 13.58
C ALA A 94 -2.48 -9.19 12.91
N TYR A 95 -3.14 -10.15 13.53
CA TYR A 95 -3.31 -11.50 13.00
C TYR A 95 -3.89 -11.50 11.57
N SER A 96 -3.38 -12.39 10.72
CA SER A 96 -3.89 -12.65 9.37
C SER A 96 -3.82 -14.15 9.08
N PRO A 97 -4.78 -14.73 8.35
CA PRO A 97 -4.67 -16.12 7.89
C PRO A 97 -3.59 -16.31 6.81
N PHE A 98 -3.06 -15.24 6.22
CA PHE A 98 -2.03 -15.28 5.17
C PHE A 98 -0.61 -15.18 5.70
N GLU A 99 -0.43 -14.73 6.94
CA GLU A 99 0.89 -14.54 7.54
C GLU A 99 0.88 -15.13 8.96
N LYS A 100 1.76 -16.11 9.20
CA LYS A 100 1.80 -16.83 10.48
C LYS A 100 2.28 -15.93 11.61
N ASN A 101 3.24 -15.05 11.32
CA ASN A 101 3.88 -14.18 12.29
C ASN A 101 3.93 -12.74 11.76
N PRO A 102 2.78 -12.06 11.65
CA PRO A 102 2.71 -10.73 11.06
C PRO A 102 3.54 -9.76 11.89
N GLN A 103 4.51 -9.11 11.24
CA GLN A 103 5.36 -8.12 11.88
C GLN A 103 4.73 -6.73 11.70
N PRO A 104 4.68 -5.90 12.76
CA PRO A 104 4.29 -4.50 12.63
C PRO A 104 5.12 -3.82 11.55
N SER A 105 4.45 -3.26 10.55
CA SER A 105 5.09 -2.68 9.38
C SER A 105 4.29 -1.52 8.80
N PHE A 106 5.02 -0.50 8.32
CA PHE A 106 4.47 0.58 7.51
C PHE A 106 5.53 1.10 6.55
N VAL A 107 5.08 1.89 5.57
CA VAL A 107 5.92 2.40 4.49
C VAL A 107 5.85 3.93 4.45
N LEU A 108 6.99 4.57 4.21
CA LEU A 108 7.07 5.98 3.87
C LEU A 108 7.63 6.12 2.45
N LEU A 109 6.94 6.92 1.63
CA LEU A 109 7.32 7.21 0.26
C LEU A 109 7.90 8.62 0.17
N ASP A 110 9.13 8.73 -0.30
CA ASP A 110 9.70 10.00 -0.77
C ASP A 110 9.67 10.01 -2.30
N ILE A 111 8.79 10.85 -2.85
CA ILE A 111 8.46 10.89 -4.28
C ILE A 111 9.10 12.14 -4.87
N GLN A 112 10.06 11.95 -5.78
CA GLN A 112 10.79 13.03 -6.44
C GLN A 112 10.78 12.83 -7.95
N GLU A 113 10.04 13.69 -8.65
CA GLU A 113 9.83 13.63 -10.10
C GLU A 113 9.36 12.27 -10.61
N THR A 114 10.30 11.37 -10.92
CA THR A 114 10.10 10.03 -11.48
C THR A 114 10.74 8.93 -10.63
N VAL A 115 11.38 9.29 -9.52
CA VAL A 115 12.01 8.39 -8.55
C VAL A 115 11.11 8.30 -7.32
N ILE A 116 11.01 7.10 -6.74
CA ILE A 116 10.40 6.86 -5.42
C ILE A 116 11.41 6.15 -4.54
N GLN A 117 11.80 6.80 -3.45
CA GLN A 117 12.50 6.14 -2.34
C GLN A 117 11.46 5.61 -1.37
N LEU A 118 11.45 4.30 -1.18
CA LEU A 118 10.49 3.61 -0.33
C LEU A 118 11.22 3.13 0.94
N TYR A 119 10.86 3.73 2.07
CA TYR A 119 11.37 3.39 3.39
C TYR A 119 10.41 2.44 4.08
N ILE A 120 10.91 1.29 4.50
CA ILE A 120 10.13 0.21 5.09
C ILE A 120 10.50 0.15 6.56
N TYR A 121 9.54 0.47 7.42
CA TYR A 121 9.71 0.40 8.86
C TYR A 121 9.08 -0.89 9.35
N THR A 122 9.85 -1.69 10.07
CA THR A 122 9.38 -2.93 10.71
C THR A 122 9.77 -2.94 12.17
N LEU A 123 8.97 -3.60 13.01
CA LEU A 123 9.32 -3.89 14.39
C LEU A 123 9.62 -5.38 14.52
N VAL A 124 10.85 -5.74 14.89
CA VAL A 124 11.29 -7.13 15.05
C VAL A 124 11.96 -7.28 16.40
N ASN A 125 11.40 -8.12 17.29
CA ASN A 125 11.88 -8.31 18.66
C ASN A 125 12.02 -6.98 19.43
N ASP A 126 11.01 -6.12 19.34
CA ASP A 126 10.99 -4.76 19.93
C ASP A 126 12.07 -3.79 19.42
N GLU A 127 12.81 -4.17 18.38
CA GLU A 127 13.76 -3.30 17.70
C GLU A 127 13.19 -2.78 16.38
N HIS A 128 13.34 -1.47 16.15
CA HIS A 128 13.00 -0.85 14.89
C HIS A 128 14.04 -1.18 13.81
N LYS A 129 13.59 -1.70 12.68
CA LYS A 129 14.41 -1.92 11.50
C LYS A 129 13.90 -1.09 10.33
N VAL A 130 14.82 -0.44 9.64
CA VAL A 130 14.53 0.38 8.46
C VAL A 130 15.25 -0.22 7.26
N SER A 131 14.51 -0.49 6.20
CA SER A 131 15.05 -0.88 4.89
C SER A 131 14.67 0.17 3.86
N ARG A 132 15.46 0.30 2.79
CA ARG A 132 15.20 1.24 1.70
C ARG A 132 15.26 0.52 0.37
N ILE A 133 14.27 0.76 -0.48
CA ILE A 133 14.28 0.37 -1.89
C ILE A 133 13.99 1.59 -2.76
N GLU A 134 14.42 1.54 -4.01
CA GLU A 134 14.19 2.59 -5.00
C GLU A 134 13.34 2.03 -6.15
N TYR A 135 12.37 2.82 -6.60
CA TYR A 135 11.62 2.57 -7.83
C TYR A 135 11.77 3.78 -8.76
N GLN A 136 12.04 3.51 -10.02
CA GLN A 136 12.17 4.52 -11.07
C GLN A 136 11.08 4.30 -12.11
N LYS A 137 10.25 5.33 -12.34
CA LYS A 137 9.30 5.32 -13.45
C LYS A 137 10.06 5.41 -14.76
N ASN A 138 10.03 4.34 -15.53
CA ASN A 138 10.57 4.35 -16.88
C ASN A 138 9.64 5.16 -17.80
N LYS A 139 10.19 6.11 -18.56
CA LYS A 139 9.45 6.77 -19.63
C LYS A 139 9.25 5.74 -20.74
N HIS A 140 8.02 5.28 -20.94
CA HIS A 140 7.68 4.61 -22.19
C HIS A 140 7.80 5.64 -23.33
N THR A 141 8.86 5.53 -24.13
CA THR A 141 8.94 6.08 -25.50
C THR A 141 7.96 5.36 -26.41
#